data_AF-A0A2M7U389-F1
#
_entry.id   AF-A0A2M7U389-F1
#
_cell.length_a   1.000
_cell.length_b   1.000
_cell.length_c   1.000
_cell.angle_alpha   90.00
_cell.angle_beta   90.00
_cell.angle_gamma   90.00
#
_symmetry.space_group_name_H-M   'P 1'
#
loop_
_entity.id
_entity.type
_entity.pdbx_description
1 polymer ?
#
loop_
_entity_poly.entity_id
_entity_poly.type
_entity_poly.pdbx_seq_one_letter_code
_entity_poly.pdbx_strand_id
1 'polypeptide(L)'
;MPKIKDIPKIDRPREKFLKKGPEALSKSDLLAILLGSGIKGKNVQKLSQQIIKKFGMDFLNITVDDLQKVSGIGQAKALQIASAISLVKRFYKENNSNEITIKNSKDVFALTYDLREKKKEHLICLYMNARNVLLRKETVSVGLLDKTLLHPREIFYPAIELNAASVILIHNHPSGDSSPSEKDTQIVNKIANAGEIMGIPVIDFIIVSSSGNYSFFDKLKKQNKSFDYVADGEQAMLFEYLETERPAYEASIDEQGFQESPLKTPKKQLKVKKEMRELINKVHCGDCLEVMEQIPSKSIDMILCDLPYGTTQNKWDSIIPLDKLWNQYERIIKDKGAIVLTAQGVFTAKLTLSNERLFKYKIVWEKSKSTNFLNARRQPLRKHEDICVFYKRQPIYNPQMRKGEAYNKGIRKDQLTGSYGDFKPVEVKSNGGRYPIDVIYFKTAESEGSVYHPIQKPVALGQYLIRTFTKQGDVVLDNTCGSGSFLVSAVLEDRNFIGIEKNSDVHLFKNKKIDYIKICEERINNARKTFKPNL
;
A
#
# COMPACT_ATOMS: atom_id res chain seq x y z
N MET A 1 -51.96 36.47 15.73
CA MET A 1 -50.99 35.40 16.06
C MET A 1 -50.07 35.90 17.17
N PRO A 2 -49.73 35.07 18.17
CA PRO A 2 -48.86 35.49 19.26
C PRO A 2 -47.48 35.90 18.73
N LYS A 3 -47.04 37.09 19.17
CA LYS A 3 -45.69 37.61 18.97
C LYS A 3 -44.73 36.76 19.80
N ILE A 4 -43.45 36.72 19.43
CA ILE A 4 -42.43 35.98 20.20
C ILE A 4 -42.33 36.46 21.67
N LYS A 5 -42.78 37.70 21.92
CA LYS A 5 -42.86 38.30 23.26
C LYS A 5 -43.90 37.63 24.15
N ASP A 6 -44.87 36.92 23.57
CA ASP A 6 -45.98 36.26 24.27
C ASP A 6 -45.59 34.85 24.75
N ILE A 7 -44.42 34.36 24.33
CA ILE A 7 -43.80 33.14 24.84
C ILE A 7 -43.04 33.49 26.13
N PRO A 8 -43.20 32.71 27.22
CA PRO A 8 -42.41 32.87 28.43
C PRO A 8 -40.93 33.02 28.10
N LYS A 9 -40.24 33.99 28.71
CA LYS A 9 -38.83 34.27 28.39
C LYS A 9 -37.97 33.01 28.41
N ILE A 10 -38.25 32.07 29.30
CA ILE A 10 -37.50 30.81 29.45
C ILE A 10 -37.68 29.83 28.28
N ASP A 11 -38.76 29.95 27.51
CA ASP A 11 -39.10 29.07 26.39
C ASP A 11 -38.78 29.69 25.02
N ARG A 12 -38.30 30.94 25.01
CA ARG A 12 -37.83 31.58 23.78
C ARG A 12 -36.50 30.95 23.35
N PRO A 13 -36.28 30.71 22.04
CA PRO A 13 -35.11 29.96 21.58
C PRO A 13 -33.76 30.50 22.09
N ARG A 14 -33.52 31.82 22.05
CA ARG A 14 -32.23 32.40 22.46
C ARG A 14 -31.98 32.24 23.97
N GLU A 15 -32.97 32.59 24.77
CA GLU A 15 -32.93 32.50 26.22
C GLU A 15 -32.83 31.05 26.68
N LYS A 16 -33.52 30.13 26.00
CA LYS A 16 -33.43 28.68 26.23
C LYS A 16 -32.03 28.15 25.89
N PHE A 17 -31.43 28.61 24.78
CA PHE A 17 -30.06 28.24 24.39
C PHE A 17 -29.04 28.70 25.43
N LEU A 18 -29.15 29.94 25.92
CA LEU A 18 -28.25 30.48 26.94
C LEU A 18 -28.38 29.78 28.30
N LYS A 19 -29.59 29.36 28.69
CA LYS A 19 -29.84 28.76 30.01
C LYS A 19 -29.64 27.24 30.05
N LYS A 20 -30.01 26.53 28.99
CA LYS A 20 -30.05 25.06 28.95
C LYS A 20 -29.12 24.43 27.90
N GLY A 21 -28.41 25.24 27.12
CA GLY A 21 -27.53 24.79 26.06
C GLY A 21 -28.26 24.37 24.77
N PRO A 22 -27.50 24.03 23.71
CA PRO A 22 -28.04 23.67 22.39
C PRO A 22 -28.92 22.41 22.41
N GLU A 23 -28.61 21.42 23.26
CA GLU A 23 -29.29 20.12 23.32
C GLU A 23 -30.77 20.22 23.74
N ALA A 24 -31.16 21.31 24.41
CA ALA A 24 -32.54 21.53 24.81
C ALA A 24 -33.43 22.06 23.67
N LEU A 25 -32.87 22.36 22.48
CA LEU A 25 -33.56 23.01 21.38
C LEU A 25 -33.93 22.04 20.26
N SER A 26 -35.11 22.24 19.68
CA SER A 26 -35.50 21.53 18.46
C SER A 26 -34.76 22.08 17.22
N LYS A 27 -34.74 21.33 16.12
CA LYS A 27 -34.21 21.81 14.82
C LYS A 27 -34.82 23.15 14.40
N SER A 28 -36.12 23.32 14.63
CA SER A 28 -36.81 24.59 14.36
C SER A 28 -36.42 25.73 15.30
N ASP A 29 -36.06 25.44 16.56
CA ASP A 29 -35.60 26.47 17.49
C ASP A 29 -34.20 26.98 17.12
N LEU A 30 -33.30 26.08 16.73
CA LEU A 30 -31.95 26.44 16.25
C LEU A 30 -32.04 27.31 15.00
N LEU A 31 -32.87 26.91 14.03
CA LEU A 31 -33.10 27.70 12.82
C LEU A 31 -33.77 29.05 13.14
N ALA A 32 -34.63 29.11 14.16
CA ALA A 32 -35.25 30.34 14.59
C ALA A 32 -34.24 31.33 15.21
N ILE A 33 -33.24 30.84 15.95
CA ILE A 33 -32.13 31.67 16.45
C ILE A 33 -31.35 32.25 15.28
N LEU A 34 -30.98 31.40 14.31
CA LEU A 34 -30.20 31.78 13.14
C LEU A 34 -30.91 32.88 12.34
N LEU A 35 -32.19 32.69 12.01
CA LEU A 35 -32.99 33.66 11.26
C LEU A 35 -33.22 34.97 12.02
N GLY A 36 -33.23 34.93 13.36
CA GLY A 36 -33.38 36.07 14.27
C GLY A 36 -34.76 36.75 14.27
N SER A 37 -35.46 36.78 13.14
CA SER A 37 -36.76 37.41 12.97
C SER A 37 -37.65 36.64 11.99
N GLY A 38 -38.96 36.79 12.17
CA GLY A 38 -39.97 36.22 11.27
C GLY A 38 -40.13 37.03 9.99
N ILE A 39 -41.24 36.81 9.30
CA ILE A 39 -41.67 37.57 8.13
C ILE A 39 -43.03 38.21 8.42
N LYS A 40 -43.48 39.14 7.57
CA LYS A 40 -44.81 39.73 7.73
C LYS A 40 -45.87 38.62 7.75
N GLY A 41 -46.66 38.55 8.82
CA GLY A 41 -47.71 37.55 9.01
C GLY A 41 -47.26 36.18 9.59
N LYS A 42 -45.96 35.91 9.75
CA LYS A 42 -45.47 34.64 10.33
C LYS A 42 -44.27 34.86 11.25
N ASN A 43 -44.40 34.46 12.52
CA ASN A 43 -43.29 34.56 13.48
C ASN A 43 -42.14 33.60 13.12
N VAL A 44 -40.96 33.86 13.67
CA VAL A 44 -39.73 33.12 13.31
C VAL A 44 -39.84 31.63 13.62
N GLN A 45 -40.51 31.24 14.71
CA GLN A 45 -40.70 29.83 15.05
C GLN A 45 -41.55 29.09 14.01
N LYS A 46 -42.70 29.66 13.62
CA LYS A 46 -43.56 29.07 12.59
C LYS A 46 -42.88 29.04 11.22
N LEU A 47 -42.06 30.05 10.92
CA LEU A 47 -41.26 30.07 9.69
C LEU A 47 -40.23 28.94 9.71
N SER A 48 -39.47 28.79 10.79
CA SER A 48 -38.50 27.70 10.95
C SER A 48 -39.14 26.32 10.87
N GLN A 49 -40.29 26.12 11.53
CA GLN A 49 -41.05 24.85 11.45
C GLN A 49 -41.48 24.54 10.01
N GLN A 50 -41.93 25.55 9.25
CA GLN A 50 -42.29 25.36 7.85
C GLN A 50 -41.09 24.95 6.99
N ILE A 51 -39.93 25.59 7.17
CA ILE A 51 -38.71 25.26 6.41
C ILE A 51 -38.27 23.83 6.73
N ILE A 52 -38.17 23.48 8.02
CA ILE A 52 -37.79 22.14 8.46
C ILE A 52 -38.78 21.09 7.94
N LYS A 53 -40.09 21.37 7.97
CA LYS A 53 -41.12 20.46 7.45
C LYS A 53 -41.05 20.32 5.92
N LYS A 54 -40.78 21.41 5.19
CA LYS A 54 -40.74 21.40 3.71
C LYS A 54 -39.56 20.60 3.17
N PHE A 55 -38.38 20.73 3.78
CA PHE A 55 -37.16 20.11 3.26
C PHE A 55 -36.75 18.82 4.00
N GLY A 56 -37.24 18.59 5.22
CA GLY A 56 -37.06 17.31 5.92
C GLY A 56 -35.60 16.84 5.97
N MET A 57 -35.34 15.64 5.43
CA MET A 57 -34.00 15.05 5.36
C MET A 57 -33.09 15.73 4.34
N ASP A 58 -33.64 16.39 3.32
CA ASP A 58 -32.89 17.09 2.28
C ASP A 58 -32.38 18.47 2.75
N PHE A 59 -32.58 18.81 4.03
CA PHE A 59 -32.24 20.14 4.56
C PHE A 59 -30.77 20.51 4.38
N LEU A 60 -29.85 19.55 4.38
CA LEU A 60 -28.42 19.84 4.15
C LEU A 60 -28.10 20.13 2.69
N ASN A 61 -28.94 19.76 1.74
CA ASN A 61 -28.70 19.89 0.30
C ASN A 61 -29.44 21.05 -0.36
N ILE A 62 -30.11 21.89 0.43
CA ILE A 62 -30.91 23.00 -0.08
C ILE A 62 -30.01 24.08 -0.68
N THR A 63 -30.39 24.60 -1.84
CA THR A 63 -29.73 25.76 -2.47
C THR A 63 -30.37 27.08 -2.04
N VAL A 64 -29.72 28.21 -2.36
CA VAL A 64 -30.30 29.54 -2.15
C VAL A 64 -31.63 29.69 -2.89
N ASP A 65 -31.71 29.20 -4.13
CA ASP A 65 -32.90 29.28 -4.97
C ASP A 65 -34.06 28.47 -4.38
N ASP A 66 -33.78 27.29 -3.81
CA ASP A 66 -34.81 26.48 -3.16
C ASP A 66 -35.38 27.15 -1.91
N LEU A 67 -34.54 27.85 -1.14
CA LEU A 67 -34.96 28.63 0.02
C LEU A 67 -35.80 29.84 -0.39
N GLN A 68 -35.47 30.52 -1.49
CA GLN A 68 -36.25 31.64 -2.03
C GLN A 68 -37.64 31.24 -2.51
N LYS A 69 -37.86 29.96 -2.87
CA LYS A 69 -39.19 29.40 -3.16
C LYS A 69 -40.08 29.29 -1.90
N VAL A 70 -39.57 29.61 -0.71
CA VAL A 70 -40.39 29.72 0.52
C VAL A 70 -40.89 31.16 0.65
N SER A 71 -42.21 31.33 0.60
CA SER A 71 -42.86 32.65 0.72
C SER A 71 -42.34 33.44 1.92
N GLY A 72 -41.76 34.61 1.64
CA GLY A 72 -41.19 35.55 2.61
C GLY A 72 -39.71 35.37 2.93
N ILE A 73 -39.01 34.37 2.37
CA ILE A 73 -37.56 34.26 2.49
C ILE A 73 -36.90 35.01 1.33
N GLY A 74 -36.38 36.21 1.61
CA GLY A 74 -35.55 36.96 0.68
C GLY A 74 -34.10 36.46 0.63
N GLN A 75 -33.33 36.99 -0.31
CA GLN A 75 -31.94 36.61 -0.58
C GLN A 75 -31.04 36.61 0.67
N ALA A 76 -31.16 37.63 1.54
CA ALA A 76 -30.35 37.73 2.76
C ALA A 76 -30.56 36.55 3.73
N LYS A 77 -31.83 36.18 4.00
CA LYS A 77 -32.16 35.04 4.88
C LYS A 77 -31.82 33.70 4.24
N ALA A 78 -31.97 33.58 2.91
CA ALA A 78 -31.57 32.39 2.16
C ALA A 78 -30.06 32.17 2.22
N LEU A 79 -29.25 33.21 1.96
CA LEU A 79 -27.80 33.16 2.08
C LEU A 79 -27.36 32.79 3.49
N GLN A 80 -27.98 33.36 4.52
CA GLN A 80 -27.63 33.07 5.91
C GLN A 80 -27.77 31.57 6.25
N ILE A 81 -28.86 30.92 5.81
CA ILE A 81 -29.07 29.49 5.99
C ILE A 81 -28.08 28.68 5.15
N ALA A 82 -27.93 29.02 3.86
CA ALA A 82 -27.05 28.31 2.94
C ALA A 82 -25.57 28.37 3.38
N SER A 83 -25.13 29.52 3.90
CA SER A 83 -23.79 29.69 4.47
C SER A 83 -23.59 28.86 5.73
N ALA A 84 -24.56 28.81 6.65
CA ALA A 84 -24.48 27.98 7.84
C ALA A 84 -24.39 26.48 7.48
N ILE A 85 -25.21 26.02 6.52
CA ILE A 85 -25.16 24.65 6.00
C ILE A 85 -23.80 24.37 5.34
N SER A 86 -23.31 25.31 4.53
CA SER A 86 -22.02 25.16 3.84
C SER A 86 -20.85 25.10 4.82
N LEU A 87 -20.89 25.89 5.89
CA LEU A 87 -19.89 25.86 6.96
C LEU A 87 -19.91 24.53 7.69
N VAL A 88 -21.10 24.04 8.06
CA VAL A 88 -21.28 22.70 8.65
C VAL A 88 -20.74 21.62 7.70
N LYS A 89 -21.08 21.66 6.40
CA LYS A 89 -20.55 20.73 5.39
C LYS A 89 -19.03 20.80 5.25
N ARG A 90 -18.42 21.98 5.37
CA ARG A 90 -16.96 22.14 5.35
C ARG A 90 -16.31 21.55 6.59
N PHE A 91 -16.86 21.79 7.78
CA PHE A 91 -16.41 21.13 9.01
C PHE A 91 -16.62 19.62 8.97
N TYR A 92 -17.71 19.11 8.36
CA TYR A 92 -17.88 17.67 8.13
C TYR A 92 -16.90 17.11 7.09
N LYS A 93 -16.52 17.90 6.09
CA LYS A 93 -15.53 17.51 5.09
C LYS A 93 -14.10 17.55 5.66
N GLU A 94 -13.83 18.45 6.60
CA GLU A 94 -12.60 18.52 7.39
C GLU A 94 -12.57 17.44 8.51
N ASN A 95 -13.72 17.08 9.08
CA ASN A 95 -13.94 16.00 10.05
C ASN A 95 -14.34 14.65 9.41
N ASN A 96 -14.14 14.45 8.11
CA ASN A 96 -14.14 13.11 7.49
C ASN A 96 -12.88 12.31 7.87
N SER A 97 -12.30 12.66 9.01
CA SER A 97 -11.44 11.90 9.92
C SER A 97 -12.23 11.36 11.13
N ASN A 98 -13.57 11.21 11.05
CA ASN A 98 -14.34 10.40 12.01
C ASN A 98 -14.26 8.91 11.61
N GLU A 99 -13.14 8.31 11.96
CA GLU A 99 -12.92 6.88 11.95
C GLU A 99 -13.96 6.17 12.85
N ILE A 100 -15.03 5.60 12.27
CA ILE A 100 -16.00 4.78 13.02
C ILE A 100 -15.26 3.52 13.50
N THR A 101 -14.86 3.49 14.78
CA THR A 101 -14.15 2.34 15.35
C THR A 101 -15.15 1.32 15.91
N ILE A 102 -15.08 0.08 15.43
CA ILE A 102 -15.89 -1.04 15.89
C ILE A 102 -15.14 -1.72 17.04
N LYS A 103 -15.68 -1.63 18.26
CA LYS A 103 -15.06 -2.19 19.47
C LYS A 103 -15.73 -3.48 19.93
N ASN A 104 -17.00 -3.65 19.62
CA ASN A 104 -17.79 -4.80 20.02
C ASN A 104 -19.02 -4.99 19.12
N SER A 105 -19.75 -6.09 19.33
CA SER A 105 -20.95 -6.43 18.54
C SER A 105 -22.07 -5.38 18.63
N LYS A 106 -22.17 -4.59 19.72
CA LYS A 106 -23.17 -3.51 19.83
C LYS A 106 -22.92 -2.40 18.81
N ASP A 107 -21.67 -2.09 18.51
CA ASP A 107 -21.32 -1.11 17.48
C ASP A 107 -21.76 -1.61 16.10
N VAL A 108 -21.55 -2.90 15.84
CA VAL A 108 -22.00 -3.55 14.59
C VAL A 108 -23.52 -3.51 14.48
N PHE A 109 -24.25 -3.84 15.55
CA PHE A 109 -25.71 -3.77 15.58
C PHE A 109 -26.24 -2.36 15.39
N ALA A 110 -25.58 -1.35 15.96
CA ALA A 110 -25.95 0.05 15.76
C ALA A 110 -25.78 0.47 14.29
N LEU A 111 -24.68 0.06 13.66
CA LEU A 111 -24.39 0.34 12.24
C LEU A 111 -25.30 -0.41 11.27
N THR A 112 -25.91 -1.51 11.71
CA THR A 112 -26.74 -2.41 10.87
C THR A 112 -28.18 -2.54 11.36
N TYR A 113 -28.62 -1.61 12.22
CA TYR A 113 -29.96 -1.63 12.82
C TYR A 113 -31.07 -1.69 11.77
N ASP A 114 -30.85 -1.03 10.64
CA ASP A 114 -31.77 -0.95 9.50
C ASP A 114 -32.06 -2.31 8.83
N LEU A 115 -31.24 -3.34 9.08
CA LEU A 115 -31.41 -4.67 8.49
C LEU A 115 -32.51 -5.50 9.13
N ARG A 116 -32.82 -5.27 10.41
CA ARG A 116 -33.79 -6.10 11.17
C ARG A 116 -35.21 -6.03 10.61
N GLU A 117 -35.56 -4.90 9.98
CA GLU A 117 -36.89 -4.65 9.42
C GLU A 117 -36.97 -4.98 7.92
N LYS A 118 -35.87 -5.42 7.29
CA LYS A 118 -35.85 -5.74 5.87
C LYS A 118 -36.62 -7.03 5.60
N LYS A 119 -37.56 -6.96 4.65
CA LYS A 119 -38.39 -8.09 4.21
C LYS A 119 -37.66 -9.09 3.30
N LYS A 120 -36.48 -8.74 2.81
CA LYS A 120 -35.60 -9.61 2.01
C LYS A 120 -34.33 -9.90 2.81
N GLU A 121 -33.65 -10.99 2.49
CA GLU A 121 -32.31 -11.26 3.01
C GLU A 121 -31.30 -10.30 2.37
N HIS A 122 -30.51 -9.63 3.20
CA HIS A 122 -29.41 -8.78 2.84
C HIS A 122 -28.15 -9.36 3.46
N LEU A 123 -27.07 -9.40 2.70
CA LEU A 123 -25.73 -9.63 3.24
C LEU A 123 -24.95 -8.32 3.16
N ILE A 124 -24.49 -7.83 4.30
CA ILE A 124 -23.67 -6.64 4.46
C ILE A 124 -22.26 -7.06 4.86
N CYS A 125 -21.25 -6.40 4.30
CA CYS A 125 -19.87 -6.50 4.74
C CYS A 125 -19.40 -5.17 5.33
N LEU A 126 -18.76 -5.23 6.49
CA LEU A 126 -18.04 -4.13 7.11
C LEU A 126 -16.55 -4.37 6.92
N TYR A 127 -15.89 -3.49 6.17
CA TYR A 127 -14.46 -3.52 5.90
C TYR A 127 -13.73 -2.67 6.93
N MET A 128 -12.74 -3.22 7.63
CA MET A 128 -12.07 -2.54 8.73
C MET A 128 -10.56 -2.46 8.51
N ASN A 129 -9.92 -1.39 8.99
CA ASN A 129 -8.45 -1.31 9.05
C ASN A 129 -7.89 -2.00 10.31
N ALA A 130 -6.57 -2.00 10.47
CA ALA A 130 -5.88 -2.65 11.59
C ALA A 130 -6.21 -2.05 12.98
N ARG A 131 -6.84 -0.87 13.03
CA ARG A 131 -7.32 -0.21 14.26
C ARG A 131 -8.82 -0.46 14.50
N ASN A 132 -9.42 -1.43 13.79
CA ASN A 132 -10.86 -1.73 13.76
C ASN A 132 -11.73 -0.55 13.33
N VAL A 133 -11.17 0.37 12.53
CA VAL A 133 -11.93 1.48 11.95
C VAL A 133 -12.62 1.01 10.68
N LEU A 134 -13.92 1.27 10.60
CA LEU A 134 -14.75 1.03 9.43
C LEU A 134 -14.26 1.89 8.25
N LEU A 135 -13.74 1.22 7.24
CA LEU A 135 -13.38 1.79 5.94
C LEU A 135 -14.61 1.94 5.04
N ARG A 136 -15.47 0.91 5.02
CA ARG A 136 -16.70 0.90 4.21
C ARG A 136 -17.73 -0.09 4.75
N LYS A 137 -19.01 0.29 4.71
CA LYS A 137 -20.18 -0.61 4.85
C LYS A 137 -20.76 -0.84 3.47
N GLU A 138 -20.89 -2.11 3.06
CA GLU A 138 -21.32 -2.44 1.70
C GLU A 138 -22.39 -3.53 1.71
N THR A 139 -23.39 -3.41 0.84
CA THR A 139 -24.37 -4.47 0.59
C THR A 139 -23.83 -5.40 -0.47
N VAL A 140 -23.44 -6.62 -0.08
CA VAL A 140 -22.87 -7.63 -0.97
C VAL A 140 -23.96 -8.33 -1.77
N SER A 141 -25.13 -8.58 -1.18
CA SER A 141 -26.24 -9.23 -1.86
C SER A 141 -27.60 -8.84 -1.26
N VAL A 142 -28.65 -8.86 -2.10
CA VAL A 142 -30.05 -8.66 -1.71
C VAL A 142 -30.93 -9.72 -2.38
N GLY A 143 -31.42 -10.69 -1.60
CA GLY A 143 -32.52 -11.59 -1.93
C GLY A 143 -32.39 -12.38 -3.25
N LEU A 144 -31.76 -13.56 -3.19
CA LEU A 144 -32.22 -14.82 -3.81
C LEU A 144 -31.61 -15.95 -2.99
N LEU A 145 -32.46 -16.85 -2.51
CA LEU A 145 -32.14 -18.00 -1.66
C LEU A 145 -31.56 -19.14 -2.51
N ASP A 146 -30.64 -18.82 -3.43
CA ASP A 146 -29.86 -19.78 -4.18
C ASP A 146 -28.38 -19.65 -3.76
N LYS A 147 -28.04 -20.44 -2.74
CA LYS A 147 -26.84 -20.32 -1.91
C LYS A 147 -25.51 -20.70 -2.62
N THR A 148 -25.54 -20.80 -3.95
CA THR A 148 -24.41 -21.16 -4.82
C THR A 148 -23.67 -19.94 -5.39
N LEU A 149 -24.27 -18.74 -5.33
CA LEU A 149 -23.77 -17.52 -5.98
C LEU A 149 -22.93 -16.61 -5.07
N LEU A 150 -22.94 -16.81 -3.73
CA LEU A 150 -22.09 -16.00 -2.85
C LEU A 150 -20.65 -16.48 -2.90
N HIS A 151 -19.90 -15.92 -3.84
CA HIS A 151 -18.50 -16.24 -4.05
C HIS A 151 -17.63 -15.38 -3.12
N PRO A 152 -16.62 -15.94 -2.42
CA PRO A 152 -15.72 -15.16 -1.55
C PRO A 152 -15.10 -13.94 -2.24
N ARG A 153 -14.86 -14.01 -3.56
CA ARG A 153 -14.42 -12.88 -4.38
C ARG A 153 -15.27 -11.62 -4.21
N GLU A 154 -16.59 -11.72 -4.12
CA GLU A 154 -17.47 -10.55 -3.98
C GLU A 154 -17.29 -9.85 -2.63
N ILE A 155 -16.74 -10.55 -1.64
CA ILE A 155 -16.40 -10.00 -0.32
C ILE A 155 -14.96 -9.50 -0.31
N PHE A 156 -14.01 -10.28 -0.83
CA PHE A 156 -12.58 -9.99 -0.71
C PHE A 156 -12.01 -9.08 -1.81
N TYR A 157 -12.59 -9.03 -3.01
CA TYR A 157 -12.18 -8.04 -4.02
C TYR A 157 -12.31 -6.60 -3.50
N PRO A 158 -13.46 -6.20 -2.91
CA PRO A 158 -13.58 -4.90 -2.30
C PRO A 158 -12.76 -4.73 -1.01
N ALA A 159 -12.52 -5.81 -0.24
CA ALA A 159 -11.62 -5.77 0.92
C ALA A 159 -10.19 -5.38 0.53
N ILE A 160 -9.69 -5.95 -0.57
CA ILE A 160 -8.34 -5.67 -1.11
C ILE A 160 -8.25 -4.25 -1.63
N GLU A 161 -9.26 -3.81 -2.39
CA GLU A 161 -9.32 -2.43 -2.93
C GLU A 161 -9.23 -1.38 -1.80
N LEU A 162 -9.86 -1.67 -0.66
CA LEU A 162 -9.87 -0.80 0.51
C LEU A 162 -8.64 -0.94 1.42
N ASN A 163 -7.75 -1.90 1.16
CA ASN A 163 -6.71 -2.32 2.11
C ASN A 163 -7.28 -2.67 3.50
N ALA A 164 -8.40 -3.39 3.54
CA ALA A 164 -9.00 -3.85 4.78
C ALA A 164 -8.08 -4.86 5.48
N ALA A 165 -7.82 -4.65 6.76
CA ALA A 165 -7.10 -5.59 7.61
C ALA A 165 -8.01 -6.74 8.06
N SER A 166 -9.33 -6.55 8.08
CA SER A 166 -10.30 -7.57 8.46
C SER A 166 -11.72 -7.21 8.02
N VAL A 167 -12.64 -8.17 8.10
CA VAL A 167 -14.05 -7.99 7.73
C VAL A 167 -15.01 -8.55 8.78
N ILE A 168 -16.20 -7.94 8.89
CA ILE A 168 -17.36 -8.50 9.60
C ILE A 168 -18.52 -8.62 8.61
N LEU A 169 -19.16 -9.78 8.59
CA LEU A 169 -20.32 -10.03 7.74
C LEU A 169 -21.59 -10.03 8.58
N ILE A 170 -22.66 -9.45 8.05
CA ILE A 170 -23.96 -9.39 8.70
C ILE A 170 -25.01 -9.79 7.70
N HIS A 171 -25.86 -10.74 8.05
CA HIS A 171 -27.06 -11.02 7.27
C HIS A 171 -28.31 -11.03 8.14
N ASN A 172 -29.45 -10.64 7.57
CA ASN A 172 -30.72 -10.69 8.28
C ASN A 172 -31.54 -11.92 7.90
N HIS A 173 -32.28 -12.44 8.89
CA HIS A 173 -33.30 -13.47 8.71
C HIS A 173 -34.70 -12.85 8.81
N PRO A 174 -35.41 -12.65 7.68
CA PRO A 174 -36.78 -12.12 7.68
C PRO A 174 -37.78 -13.06 8.37
N SER A 175 -37.46 -14.35 8.53
CA SER A 175 -38.27 -15.36 9.24
C SER A 175 -38.44 -15.06 10.73
N GLY A 176 -37.59 -14.21 11.30
CA GLY A 176 -37.61 -13.84 12.71
C GLY A 176 -36.75 -14.72 13.60
N ASP A 177 -36.27 -15.88 13.15
CA ASP A 177 -35.32 -16.73 13.90
C ASP A 177 -33.87 -16.36 13.56
N SER A 178 -33.03 -16.12 14.56
CA SER A 178 -31.60 -15.83 14.38
C SER A 178 -30.71 -17.08 14.39
N SER A 179 -31.27 -18.28 14.55
CA SER A 179 -30.48 -19.52 14.52
C SER A 179 -29.85 -19.76 13.14
N PRO A 180 -28.58 -20.21 13.08
CA PRO A 180 -27.91 -20.47 11.81
C PRO A 180 -28.42 -21.75 11.16
N SER A 181 -28.67 -21.73 9.85
CA SER A 181 -28.88 -22.97 9.09
C SER A 181 -27.56 -23.70 8.83
N GLU A 182 -27.63 -25.01 8.50
CA GLU A 182 -26.45 -25.76 8.06
C GLU A 182 -25.72 -25.10 6.89
N LYS A 183 -26.49 -24.48 5.99
CA LYS A 183 -25.94 -23.79 4.83
C LYS A 183 -25.23 -22.49 5.21
N ASP A 184 -25.73 -21.76 6.20
CA ASP A 184 -25.06 -20.55 6.71
C ASP A 184 -23.74 -20.95 7.36
N THR A 185 -23.74 -22.06 8.10
CA THR A 185 -22.51 -22.65 8.64
C THR A 185 -21.48 -23.00 7.56
N GLN A 186 -21.91 -23.60 6.45
CA GLN A 186 -21.03 -23.92 5.31
C GLN A 186 -20.47 -22.65 4.64
N ILE A 187 -21.31 -21.63 4.45
CA ILE A 187 -20.91 -20.34 3.89
C ILE A 187 -19.87 -19.65 4.79
N VAL A 188 -20.12 -19.60 6.10
CA VAL A 188 -19.20 -19.02 7.07
C VAL A 188 -17.84 -19.71 7.01
N ASN A 189 -17.81 -21.04 7.02
CA ASN A 189 -16.55 -21.80 6.91
C ASN A 189 -15.83 -21.49 5.58
N LYS A 190 -16.55 -21.45 4.45
CA LYS A 190 -15.97 -21.19 3.13
C LYS A 190 -15.36 -19.78 3.03
N ILE A 191 -16.03 -18.78 3.57
CA ILE A 191 -15.55 -17.40 3.56
C ILE A 191 -14.42 -17.21 4.58
N ALA A 192 -14.50 -17.84 5.76
CA ALA A 192 -13.45 -17.81 6.76
C ALA A 192 -12.13 -18.39 6.21
N ASN A 193 -12.18 -19.58 5.59
CA ASN A 193 -11.01 -20.19 4.94
C ASN A 193 -10.45 -19.30 3.82
N ALA A 194 -11.32 -18.67 3.03
CA ALA A 194 -10.87 -17.72 2.01
C ALA A 194 -10.20 -16.49 2.63
N GLY A 195 -10.73 -15.96 3.74
CA GLY A 195 -10.14 -14.84 4.47
C GLY A 195 -8.77 -15.16 5.04
N GLU A 196 -8.61 -16.37 5.58
CA GLU A 196 -7.32 -16.88 6.06
C GLU A 196 -6.29 -16.97 4.91
N ILE A 197 -6.65 -17.58 3.78
CA ILE A 197 -5.79 -17.66 2.59
C ILE A 197 -5.41 -16.27 2.07
N MET A 198 -6.34 -15.32 2.10
CA MET A 198 -6.14 -13.97 1.59
C MET A 198 -5.43 -13.04 2.59
N GLY A 199 -5.20 -13.48 3.83
CA GLY A 199 -4.64 -12.65 4.90
C GLY A 199 -5.57 -11.53 5.39
N ILE A 200 -6.89 -11.67 5.19
CA ILE A 200 -7.92 -10.74 5.65
C ILE A 200 -8.94 -11.53 6.47
N PRO A 201 -8.73 -11.69 7.79
CA PRO A 201 -9.59 -12.53 8.63
C PRO A 201 -11.04 -12.03 8.69
N VAL A 202 -11.97 -12.98 8.71
CA VAL A 202 -13.37 -12.72 9.06
C VAL A 202 -13.47 -12.72 10.59
N ILE A 203 -13.72 -11.57 11.19
CA ILE A 203 -13.77 -11.41 12.64
C ILE A 203 -15.03 -12.03 13.20
N ASP A 204 -16.16 -11.74 12.56
CA ASP A 204 -17.46 -12.27 12.94
C ASP A 204 -18.37 -12.40 11.72
N PHE A 205 -19.32 -13.31 11.84
CA PHE A 205 -20.47 -13.42 10.96
C PHE A 205 -21.71 -13.35 11.85
N ILE A 206 -22.57 -12.37 11.61
CA ILE A 206 -23.68 -12.04 12.50
C ILE A 206 -25.00 -12.24 11.76
N ILE A 207 -25.88 -13.05 12.35
CA ILE A 207 -27.26 -13.20 11.94
C ILE A 207 -28.11 -12.24 12.79
N VAL A 208 -28.89 -11.37 12.15
CA VAL A 208 -29.84 -10.49 12.83
C VAL A 208 -31.28 -10.84 12.47
N SER A 209 -32.16 -10.85 13.46
CA SER A 209 -33.60 -11.03 13.25
C SER A 209 -34.41 -10.03 14.08
N SER A 210 -35.73 -10.06 13.94
CA SER A 210 -36.64 -9.29 14.77
C SER A 210 -36.64 -9.75 16.23
N SER A 211 -36.36 -11.03 16.51
CA SER A 211 -36.40 -11.61 17.85
C SER A 211 -35.03 -11.76 18.53
N GLY A 212 -33.92 -11.64 17.78
CA GLY A 212 -32.60 -11.93 18.32
C GLY A 212 -31.44 -11.63 17.39
N ASN A 213 -30.27 -12.15 17.77
CA ASN A 213 -29.06 -12.17 16.96
C ASN A 213 -28.23 -13.40 17.32
N TYR A 214 -27.45 -13.88 16.36
CA TYR A 214 -26.48 -14.95 16.55
C TYR A 214 -25.13 -14.50 15.99
N SER A 215 -24.06 -14.77 16.73
CA SER A 215 -22.68 -14.42 16.37
C SER A 215 -21.86 -15.68 16.24
N PHE A 216 -21.11 -15.80 15.14
CA PHE A 216 -20.15 -16.88 14.93
C PHE A 216 -18.79 -16.60 15.57
N PHE A 217 -18.62 -15.48 16.27
CA PHE A 217 -17.35 -15.02 16.84
C PHE A 217 -16.60 -16.12 17.61
N ASP A 218 -17.24 -16.81 18.56
CA ASP A 218 -16.57 -17.85 19.36
C ASP A 218 -16.11 -19.04 18.51
N LYS A 219 -16.85 -19.37 17.46
CA LYS A 219 -16.50 -20.44 16.52
C LYS A 219 -15.34 -20.01 15.64
N LEU A 220 -15.40 -18.80 15.08
CA LEU A 220 -14.37 -18.24 14.21
C LEU A 220 -13.08 -17.95 14.98
N LYS A 221 -13.17 -17.53 16.24
CA LYS A 221 -12.04 -17.33 17.16
C LYS A 221 -11.27 -18.63 17.41
N LYS A 222 -11.96 -19.78 17.49
CA LYS A 222 -11.31 -21.09 17.66
C LYS A 222 -10.64 -21.60 16.38
N GLN A 223 -11.14 -21.19 15.21
CA GLN A 223 -10.57 -21.57 13.91
C GLN A 223 -9.39 -20.66 13.52
N ASN A 224 -9.49 -19.36 13.82
CA ASN A 224 -8.44 -18.39 13.63
C ASN A 224 -7.47 -18.43 14.82
N LYS A 225 -6.38 -19.22 14.74
CA LYS A 225 -5.26 -19.18 15.70
C LYS A 225 -4.54 -17.79 15.78
N SER A 226 -5.08 -16.73 15.15
CA SER A 226 -4.53 -15.37 14.93
C SER A 226 -4.99 -14.34 15.92
N PHE A 227 -5.92 -14.72 16.77
CA PHE A 227 -6.58 -13.79 17.67
C PHE A 227 -5.76 -13.38 18.89
N ASP A 228 -4.46 -13.69 18.95
CA ASP A 228 -3.55 -13.12 19.96
C ASP A 228 -3.22 -11.63 19.72
N TYR A 229 -3.94 -10.99 18.79
CA TYR A 229 -3.95 -9.54 18.68
C TYR A 229 -5.20 -8.93 19.32
N VAL A 230 -4.96 -7.95 20.19
CA VAL A 230 -5.90 -7.03 20.86
C VAL A 230 -6.40 -7.47 22.25
N ALA A 231 -5.46 -7.71 23.16
CA ALA A 231 -5.57 -7.24 24.55
C ALA A 231 -4.16 -6.81 24.99
N ASP A 232 -4.04 -5.60 25.54
CA ASP A 232 -2.82 -5.05 26.13
C ASP A 232 -1.62 -4.78 25.20
N GLY A 233 -1.66 -3.64 24.49
CA GLY A 233 -0.55 -2.69 24.36
C GLY A 233 0.84 -3.13 23.82
N GLU A 234 1.07 -4.40 23.53
CA GLU A 234 2.33 -4.93 23.00
C GLU A 234 2.17 -5.31 21.53
N GLN A 235 3.09 -4.81 20.70
CA GLN A 235 3.18 -5.16 19.28
C GLN A 235 3.78 -6.56 19.12
N ALA A 236 2.94 -7.58 18.93
CA ALA A 236 3.40 -8.83 18.32
C ALA A 236 3.64 -8.62 16.80
N MET A 237 4.72 -9.12 16.23
CA MET A 237 5.05 -8.82 14.83
C MET A 237 4.21 -9.69 13.89
N LEU A 238 3.70 -9.11 12.78
CA LEU A 238 2.97 -9.76 11.67
C LEU A 238 3.63 -11.06 11.12
N PHE A 239 4.87 -11.35 11.50
CA PHE A 239 5.66 -12.51 11.10
C PHE A 239 5.34 -13.81 11.87
N GLU A 240 4.72 -13.76 13.06
CA GLU A 240 4.30 -14.99 13.75
C GLU A 240 3.15 -15.70 13.04
N TYR A 241 2.39 -14.97 12.20
CA TYR A 241 1.23 -15.51 11.49
C TYR A 241 1.54 -16.14 10.12
N LEU A 242 2.79 -16.01 9.66
CA LEU A 242 3.25 -16.57 8.37
C LEU A 242 3.96 -17.92 8.52
N GLU A 243 4.13 -18.44 9.74
CA GLU A 243 4.53 -19.83 9.95
C GLU A 243 3.31 -20.75 9.77
N THR A 244 2.87 -20.91 8.51
CA THR A 244 2.08 -22.08 8.14
C THR A 244 2.84 -23.33 8.57
N GLU A 245 2.12 -24.23 9.24
CA GLU A 245 2.55 -25.49 9.80
C GLU A 245 3.71 -26.14 9.01
N ARG A 246 4.74 -26.54 9.75
CA ARG A 246 5.88 -27.33 9.26
C ARG A 246 5.36 -28.45 8.34
N PRO A 247 5.92 -28.63 7.13
CA PRO A 247 5.51 -29.71 6.26
C PRO A 247 5.68 -31.06 6.99
N ALA A 248 4.66 -31.90 6.87
CA ALA A 248 4.65 -33.28 7.37
C ALA A 248 5.67 -34.16 6.64
N TYR A 249 6.96 -33.96 6.92
CA TYR A 249 8.06 -34.84 6.52
C TYR A 249 9.20 -34.74 7.54
N GLU A 250 8.95 -35.22 8.75
CA GLU A 250 10.00 -35.80 9.60
C GLU A 250 9.43 -37.10 10.19
N ALA A 251 9.70 -38.21 9.49
CA ALA A 251 9.63 -39.53 10.07
C ALA A 251 11.01 -39.86 10.68
N SER A 252 10.96 -40.51 11.84
CA SER A 252 12.02 -41.25 12.54
C SER A 252 13.22 -40.45 13.05
N ILE A 253 13.15 -39.97 14.29
CA ILE A 253 14.26 -40.11 15.25
C ILE A 253 13.66 -40.56 16.59
N ASP A 254 14.21 -41.65 17.10
CA ASP A 254 13.69 -42.50 18.17
C ASP A 254 13.60 -41.83 19.56
N GLU A 255 12.66 -42.34 20.34
CA GLU A 255 12.45 -42.04 21.76
C GLU A 255 13.61 -42.53 22.63
N GLN A 256 14.15 -41.64 23.48
CA GLN A 256 14.55 -41.98 24.85
C GLN A 256 14.66 -40.68 25.67
N GLY A 257 13.91 -40.63 26.77
CA GLY A 257 13.59 -39.41 27.51
C GLY A 257 14.74 -38.78 28.30
N PHE A 258 14.47 -37.62 28.90
CA PHE A 258 14.77 -37.28 30.32
C PHE A 258 14.28 -35.84 30.65
N GLN A 259 13.40 -35.78 31.65
CA GLN A 259 13.16 -34.78 32.70
C GLN A 259 13.13 -33.26 32.41
N GLU A 260 12.05 -32.63 32.91
CA GLU A 260 11.82 -31.19 33.01
C GLU A 260 12.90 -30.46 33.84
N SER A 261 13.32 -29.28 33.37
CA SER A 261 14.01 -28.27 34.19
C SER A 261 13.54 -26.86 33.81
N PRO A 262 13.49 -25.90 34.75
CA PRO A 262 12.74 -24.66 34.60
C PRO A 262 13.40 -23.68 33.63
N LEU A 263 12.55 -22.90 32.95
CA LEU A 263 12.91 -21.88 31.95
C LEU A 263 14.13 -21.03 32.35
N LYS A 264 15.18 -21.10 31.52
CA LYS A 264 16.16 -20.02 31.34
C LYS A 264 15.95 -19.39 29.97
N THR A 265 15.55 -18.14 29.97
CA THR A 265 15.42 -17.28 28.78
C THR A 265 16.77 -17.21 28.04
N PRO A 266 16.85 -17.51 26.73
CA PRO A 266 18.10 -17.38 26.00
C PRO A 266 18.42 -15.90 25.73
N LYS A 267 19.59 -15.45 26.18
CA LYS A 267 20.19 -14.18 25.75
C LYS A 267 20.55 -14.29 24.26
N LYS A 268 19.97 -13.41 23.42
CA LYS A 268 20.41 -13.18 22.03
C LYS A 268 21.92 -12.91 22.00
N GLN A 269 22.70 -13.80 21.38
CA GLN A 269 24.10 -13.53 21.03
C GLN A 269 24.15 -12.33 20.07
N LEU A 270 24.84 -11.26 20.45
CA LEU A 270 25.18 -10.18 19.52
C LEU A 270 26.12 -10.73 18.45
N LYS A 271 25.65 -10.84 17.20
CA LYS A 271 26.51 -11.12 16.04
C LYS A 271 27.59 -10.03 15.96
N VAL A 272 28.86 -10.43 16.00
CA VAL A 272 30.01 -9.51 15.84
C VAL A 272 29.99 -8.93 14.42
N LYS A 273 30.03 -7.61 14.28
CA LYS A 273 30.12 -6.93 12.97
C LYS A 273 31.49 -7.20 12.35
N LYS A 274 31.52 -7.67 11.10
CA LYS A 274 32.77 -7.81 10.33
C LYS A 274 33.31 -6.43 9.95
N GLU A 275 34.63 -6.30 9.88
CA GLU A 275 35.23 -5.11 9.32
C GLU A 275 34.96 -5.02 7.81
N MET A 276 34.79 -3.80 7.29
CA MET A 276 34.44 -3.58 5.88
C MET A 276 35.45 -4.22 4.91
N ARG A 277 36.72 -4.26 5.29
CA ARG A 277 37.81 -4.91 4.52
C ARG A 277 37.58 -6.40 4.28
N GLU A 278 36.84 -7.07 5.17
CA GLU A 278 36.56 -8.51 5.07
C GLU A 278 35.42 -8.81 4.10
N LEU A 279 34.57 -7.80 3.83
CA LEU A 279 33.35 -7.90 3.04
C LEU A 279 33.55 -7.45 1.58
N ILE A 280 34.34 -6.39 1.38
CA ILE A 280 34.58 -5.78 0.08
C ILE A 280 35.25 -6.76 -0.90
N ASN A 281 34.87 -6.63 -2.17
CA ASN A 281 35.38 -7.32 -3.35
C ASN A 281 35.25 -8.84 -3.30
N LYS A 282 34.20 -9.31 -2.61
CA LYS A 282 33.85 -10.72 -2.44
C LYS A 282 32.37 -10.98 -2.70
N VAL A 283 32.08 -12.24 -3.01
CA VAL A 283 30.73 -12.79 -3.09
C VAL A 283 30.50 -13.62 -1.83
N HIS A 284 29.45 -13.32 -1.09
CA HIS A 284 29.11 -14.00 0.15
C HIS A 284 27.95 -14.96 -0.09
N CYS A 285 28.13 -16.23 0.27
CA CYS A 285 27.08 -17.23 0.20
C CYS A 285 26.18 -17.12 1.44
N GLY A 286 24.90 -16.82 1.27
CA GLY A 286 23.95 -16.76 2.39
C GLY A 286 22.68 -15.96 2.10
N ASP A 287 21.79 -15.92 3.09
CA ASP A 287 20.60 -15.07 3.02
C ASP A 287 20.99 -13.59 3.01
N CYS A 288 20.39 -12.82 2.10
CA CYS A 288 20.76 -11.44 1.90
C CYS A 288 20.49 -10.56 3.13
N LEU A 289 19.41 -10.80 3.88
CA LEU A 289 19.07 -10.02 5.07
C LEU A 289 20.08 -10.30 6.19
N GLU A 290 20.47 -11.57 6.37
CA GLU A 290 21.44 -11.99 7.38
C GLU A 290 22.86 -11.51 7.08
N VAL A 291 23.29 -11.57 5.82
CA VAL A 291 24.62 -11.09 5.42
C VAL A 291 24.67 -9.56 5.53
N MET A 292 23.61 -8.85 5.16
CA MET A 292 23.56 -7.39 5.31
C MET A 292 23.69 -6.92 6.76
N GLU A 293 23.24 -7.70 7.78
CA GLU A 293 23.45 -7.37 9.20
C GLU A 293 24.94 -7.15 9.55
N GLN A 294 25.84 -7.83 8.84
CA GLN A 294 27.28 -7.74 9.05
C GLN A 294 27.89 -6.49 8.40
N ILE A 295 27.18 -5.86 7.45
CA ILE A 295 27.65 -4.66 6.75
C ILE A 295 27.52 -3.45 7.70
N PRO A 296 28.58 -2.64 7.89
CA PRO A 296 28.52 -1.42 8.68
C PRO A 296 27.47 -0.42 8.15
N SER A 297 26.95 0.43 9.03
CA SER A 297 26.01 1.48 8.63
C SER A 297 26.70 2.54 7.76
N LYS A 298 25.98 3.10 6.80
CA LYS A 298 26.47 4.17 5.89
C LYS A 298 27.82 3.84 5.22
N SER A 299 28.04 2.59 4.82
CA SER A 299 29.27 2.14 4.15
C SER A 299 29.12 1.90 2.65
N ILE A 300 27.89 1.85 2.14
CA ILE A 300 27.59 1.55 0.74
C ILE A 300 27.27 2.84 -0.03
N ASP A 301 27.86 3.00 -1.21
CA ASP A 301 27.65 4.15 -2.11
C ASP A 301 26.49 3.93 -3.08
N MET A 302 26.34 2.69 -3.56
CA MET A 302 25.23 2.31 -4.42
C MET A 302 24.73 0.92 -4.08
N ILE A 303 23.41 0.74 -4.05
CA ILE A 303 22.78 -0.58 -4.10
C ILE A 303 22.26 -0.74 -5.52
N LEU A 304 22.80 -1.69 -6.28
CA LEU A 304 22.36 -2.02 -7.62
C LEU A 304 21.98 -3.49 -7.66
N CYS A 305 20.68 -3.77 -7.77
CA CYS A 305 20.18 -5.11 -7.49
C CYS A 305 19.00 -5.49 -8.38
N ASP A 306 18.95 -6.76 -8.75
CA ASP A 306 17.82 -7.40 -9.42
C ASP A 306 17.11 -8.33 -8.45
N LEU A 307 16.12 -7.78 -7.72
CA LEU A 307 15.39 -8.52 -6.70
C LEU A 307 14.53 -9.64 -7.30
N PRO A 308 14.26 -10.73 -6.56
CA PRO A 308 13.23 -11.70 -6.95
C PRO A 308 11.86 -11.01 -6.96
N TYR A 309 11.11 -11.19 -8.05
CA TYR A 309 9.86 -10.50 -8.32
C TYR A 309 8.61 -11.28 -7.88
N GLY A 310 8.71 -12.58 -7.59
CA GLY A 310 7.54 -13.42 -7.30
C GLY A 310 6.67 -13.67 -8.52
N THR A 311 7.25 -13.69 -9.72
CA THR A 311 6.51 -13.76 -11.00
C THR A 311 6.67 -15.09 -11.73
N THR A 312 7.50 -16.01 -11.21
CA THR A 312 7.80 -17.31 -11.81
C THR A 312 7.44 -18.46 -10.86
N GLN A 313 7.36 -19.68 -11.38
CA GLN A 313 7.12 -20.90 -10.59
C GLN A 313 8.36 -21.36 -9.80
N ASN A 314 9.49 -20.64 -9.89
CA ASN A 314 10.74 -21.04 -9.28
C ASN A 314 10.76 -20.66 -7.80
N LYS A 315 11.19 -21.58 -6.93
CA LYS A 315 11.28 -21.37 -5.47
C LYS A 315 12.20 -20.20 -5.07
N TRP A 316 13.26 -19.95 -5.84
CA TRP A 316 14.19 -18.83 -5.62
C TRP A 316 13.59 -17.45 -5.94
N ASP A 317 12.49 -17.38 -6.68
CA ASP A 317 11.76 -16.14 -6.98
C ASP A 317 10.79 -15.78 -5.84
N SER A 318 11.19 -16.01 -4.60
CA SER A 318 10.41 -15.65 -3.41
C SER A 318 10.66 -14.18 -3.07
N ILE A 319 9.61 -13.38 -2.98
CA ILE A 319 9.71 -11.94 -2.68
C ILE A 319 10.38 -11.77 -1.31
N ILE A 320 11.51 -11.07 -1.28
CA ILE A 320 12.15 -10.65 -0.02
C ILE A 320 11.20 -9.71 0.72
N PRO A 321 10.96 -9.89 2.04
CA PRO A 321 10.14 -8.96 2.81
C PRO A 321 10.67 -7.52 2.70
N LEU A 322 9.93 -6.66 2.00
CA LEU A 322 10.39 -5.32 1.61
C LEU A 322 10.64 -4.43 2.84
N ASP A 323 9.87 -4.61 3.91
CA ASP A 323 10.06 -3.93 5.19
C ASP A 323 11.45 -4.23 5.80
N LYS A 324 11.83 -5.52 5.86
CA LYS A 324 13.14 -5.95 6.35
C LYS A 324 14.26 -5.50 5.40
N LEU A 325 14.00 -5.55 4.09
CA LEU A 325 14.94 -5.08 3.07
C LEU A 325 15.23 -3.59 3.24
N TRP A 326 14.20 -2.74 3.37
CA TRP A 326 14.37 -1.30 3.55
C TRP A 326 15.08 -0.97 4.86
N ASN A 327 14.79 -1.69 5.95
CA ASN A 327 15.53 -1.54 7.22
C ASN A 327 17.04 -1.74 7.02
N GLN A 328 17.46 -2.73 6.23
CA GLN A 328 18.87 -2.93 5.92
C GLN A 328 19.41 -1.89 4.94
N TYR A 329 18.72 -1.66 3.82
CA TYR A 329 19.15 -0.71 2.78
C TYR A 329 19.34 0.69 3.35
N GLU A 330 18.37 1.21 4.10
CA GLU A 330 18.46 2.53 4.71
C GLU A 330 19.57 2.63 5.76
N ARG A 331 19.87 1.53 6.45
CA ARG A 331 20.95 1.48 7.43
C ARG A 331 22.32 1.52 6.77
N ILE A 332 22.54 0.76 5.70
CA ILE A 332 23.86 0.56 5.08
C ILE A 332 24.19 1.61 4.00
N ILE A 333 23.20 2.18 3.33
CA ILE A 333 23.41 3.20 2.29
C ILE A 333 23.86 4.53 2.91
N LYS A 334 24.87 5.16 2.30
CA LYS A 334 25.28 6.52 2.62
C LYS A 334 24.16 7.53 2.32
N ASP A 335 24.19 8.69 2.96
CA ASP A 335 23.13 9.69 2.82
C ASP A 335 23.00 10.27 1.40
N LYS A 336 24.08 10.21 0.61
CA LYS A 336 24.12 10.55 -0.82
C LYS A 336 24.30 9.33 -1.72
N GLY A 337 23.97 8.13 -1.23
CA GLY A 337 24.02 6.91 -2.03
C GLY A 337 22.72 6.68 -2.82
N ALA A 338 22.84 5.98 -3.94
CA ALA A 338 21.69 5.63 -4.79
C ALA A 338 21.29 4.18 -4.59
N ILE A 339 19.99 3.91 -4.48
CA ILE A 339 19.42 2.56 -4.51
C ILE A 339 18.70 2.42 -5.84
N VAL A 340 19.17 1.51 -6.69
CA VAL A 340 18.75 1.35 -8.07
C VAL A 340 18.35 -0.11 -8.28
N LEU A 341 17.06 -0.34 -8.46
CA LEU A 341 16.47 -1.68 -8.43
C LEU A 341 15.76 -1.96 -9.75
N THR A 342 16.11 -3.05 -10.44
CA THR A 342 15.32 -3.51 -11.58
C THR A 342 14.00 -4.08 -11.10
N ALA A 343 12.94 -3.88 -11.88
CA ALA A 343 11.58 -4.30 -11.56
C ALA A 343 10.76 -4.50 -12.85
N GLN A 344 9.61 -5.16 -12.72
CA GLN A 344 8.63 -5.26 -13.81
C GLN A 344 7.19 -5.32 -13.30
N GLY A 345 6.28 -4.71 -14.05
CA GLY A 345 4.83 -4.86 -13.86
C GLY A 345 4.37 -4.47 -12.46
N VAL A 346 3.55 -5.31 -11.83
CA VAL A 346 3.00 -5.06 -10.48
C VAL A 346 4.11 -4.96 -9.42
N PHE A 347 5.24 -5.64 -9.60
CA PHE A 347 6.36 -5.54 -8.67
C PHE A 347 6.94 -4.12 -8.64
N THR A 348 7.00 -3.42 -9.79
CA THR A 348 7.40 -2.00 -9.85
C THR A 348 6.52 -1.15 -8.93
N ALA A 349 5.19 -1.36 -8.96
CA ALA A 349 4.25 -0.62 -8.14
C ALA A 349 4.43 -0.93 -6.64
N LYS A 350 4.52 -2.22 -6.29
CA LYS A 350 4.76 -2.67 -4.89
C LYS A 350 6.05 -2.09 -4.34
N LEU A 351 7.13 -2.16 -5.12
CA LEU A 351 8.45 -1.65 -4.72
C LEU A 351 8.42 -0.13 -4.50
N THR A 352 7.76 0.61 -5.41
CA THR A 352 7.61 2.07 -5.30
C THR A 352 6.82 2.46 -4.05
N LEU A 353 5.66 1.83 -3.83
CA LEU A 353 4.79 2.13 -2.68
C LEU A 353 5.40 1.68 -1.35
N SER A 354 6.25 0.65 -1.35
CA SER A 354 6.91 0.19 -0.14
C SER A 354 7.89 1.21 0.47
N ASN A 355 8.35 2.21 -0.30
CA ASN A 355 9.17 3.31 0.21
C ASN A 355 9.02 4.59 -0.65
N GLU A 356 7.81 5.16 -0.64
CA GLU A 356 7.49 6.39 -1.39
C GLU A 356 8.39 7.58 -1.02
N ARG A 357 8.81 7.64 0.25
CA ARG A 357 9.68 8.70 0.76
C ARG A 357 11.03 8.74 0.05
N LEU A 358 11.64 7.57 -0.18
CA LEU A 358 12.93 7.49 -0.86
C LEU A 358 12.81 7.43 -2.38
N PHE A 359 11.66 7.03 -2.93
CA PHE A 359 11.44 6.99 -4.36
C PHE A 359 11.56 8.37 -5.01
N LYS A 360 12.07 8.42 -6.25
CA LYS A 360 12.33 9.67 -6.97
C LYS A 360 11.81 9.62 -8.39
N TYR A 361 12.28 8.65 -9.15
CA TYR A 361 11.85 8.43 -10.53
C TYR A 361 12.21 7.01 -10.96
N LYS A 362 11.74 6.64 -12.15
CA LYS A 362 12.10 5.38 -12.80
C LYS A 362 12.76 5.63 -14.15
N ILE A 363 13.56 4.67 -14.58
CA ILE A 363 14.11 4.57 -15.92
C ILE A 363 13.50 3.32 -16.57
N VAL A 364 13.04 3.42 -17.81
CA VAL A 364 12.55 2.31 -18.62
C VAL A 364 13.71 1.76 -19.43
N TRP A 365 14.09 0.52 -19.18
CA TRP A 365 15.07 -0.19 -20.00
C TRP A 365 14.35 -0.93 -21.13
N GLU A 366 14.55 -0.47 -22.36
CA GLU A 366 14.15 -1.15 -23.58
C GLU A 366 15.17 -2.23 -23.96
N LYS A 367 14.67 -3.47 -24.14
CA LYS A 367 15.46 -4.66 -24.43
C LYS A 367 15.60 -4.90 -25.93
N SER A 368 16.73 -5.44 -26.38
CA SER A 368 16.88 -5.87 -27.78
C SER A 368 15.90 -6.98 -28.17
N LYS A 369 15.55 -7.89 -27.26
CA LYS A 369 14.59 -8.99 -27.49
C LYS A 369 13.32 -8.82 -26.65
N SER A 370 12.18 -9.13 -27.25
CA SER A 370 10.89 -9.18 -26.55
C SER A 370 10.69 -10.55 -25.88
N THR A 371 10.04 -10.58 -24.72
CA THR A 371 9.71 -11.84 -24.01
C THR A 371 8.18 -12.06 -23.97
N ASN A 372 7.74 -13.14 -23.32
CA ASN A 372 6.31 -13.52 -23.18
C ASN A 372 5.66 -14.01 -24.49
N PHE A 373 6.42 -14.68 -25.36
CA PHE A 373 5.97 -15.14 -26.69
C PHE A 373 4.79 -16.12 -26.64
N LEU A 374 4.64 -16.90 -25.57
CA LEU A 374 3.50 -17.80 -25.37
C LEU A 374 2.14 -17.06 -25.31
N ASN A 375 2.15 -15.76 -24.96
CA ASN A 375 0.96 -14.93 -24.87
C ASN A 375 0.81 -13.96 -26.05
N ALA A 376 1.58 -14.10 -27.13
CA ALA A 376 1.59 -13.15 -28.26
C ALA A 376 0.22 -12.93 -28.92
N ARG A 377 -0.68 -13.93 -28.86
CA ARG A 377 -2.05 -13.84 -29.40
C ARG A 377 -3.07 -13.22 -28.43
N ARG A 378 -2.69 -12.98 -27.17
CA ARG A 378 -3.57 -12.46 -26.11
C ARG A 378 -3.20 -11.05 -25.66
N GLN A 379 -1.92 -10.67 -25.77
CA GLN A 379 -1.41 -9.37 -25.34
C GLN A 379 -0.08 -9.03 -26.03
N PRO A 380 0.32 -7.75 -26.06
CA PRO A 380 1.63 -7.34 -26.55
C PRO A 380 2.79 -8.04 -25.83
N LEU A 381 3.87 -8.28 -26.57
CA LEU A 381 5.10 -8.84 -26.01
C LEU A 381 5.79 -7.84 -25.09
N ARG A 382 6.48 -8.36 -24.07
CA ARG A 382 7.19 -7.50 -23.11
C ARG A 382 8.52 -7.07 -23.69
N LYS A 383 8.65 -5.77 -23.99
CA LYS A 383 9.85 -5.17 -24.60
C LYS A 383 10.74 -4.40 -23.61
N HIS A 384 10.22 -4.08 -22.43
CA HIS A 384 10.95 -3.27 -21.46
C HIS A 384 10.86 -3.83 -20.03
N GLU A 385 11.75 -3.34 -19.17
CA GLU A 385 11.74 -3.48 -17.72
C GLU A 385 11.88 -2.09 -17.08
N ASP A 386 11.42 -1.93 -15.85
CA ASP A 386 11.59 -0.69 -15.09
C ASP A 386 12.86 -0.77 -14.23
N ILE A 387 13.47 0.38 -13.97
CA ILE A 387 14.58 0.57 -13.03
C ILE A 387 14.14 1.67 -12.08
N CYS A 388 13.83 1.30 -10.84
CA CYS A 388 13.37 2.24 -9.82
C CYS A 388 14.57 2.86 -9.10
N VAL A 389 14.58 4.19 -9.02
CA VAL A 389 15.66 4.95 -8.36
C VAL A 389 15.16 5.57 -7.07
N PHE A 390 15.85 5.24 -5.98
CA PHE A 390 15.58 5.74 -4.63
C PHE A 390 16.84 6.38 -4.05
N TYR A 391 16.68 7.46 -3.29
CA TYR A 391 17.77 8.05 -2.51
C TYR A 391 17.25 8.97 -1.40
N LYS A 392 18.05 9.12 -0.34
CA LYS A 392 17.76 10.03 0.79
C LYS A 392 18.00 11.49 0.41
N ARG A 393 19.14 11.76 -0.21
CA ARG A 393 19.55 13.06 -0.76
C ARG A 393 20.14 12.85 -2.14
N GLN A 394 20.17 13.90 -2.97
CA GLN A 394 20.70 13.84 -4.33
C GLN A 394 22.07 13.13 -4.34
N PRO A 395 22.18 11.97 -4.99
CA PRO A 395 23.45 11.27 -5.09
C PRO A 395 24.37 11.97 -6.08
N ILE A 396 25.60 11.48 -6.18
CA ILE A 396 26.44 11.80 -7.34
C ILE A 396 25.65 11.43 -8.60
N TYR A 397 25.62 12.35 -9.55
CA TYR A 397 24.92 12.16 -10.81
C TYR A 397 25.83 12.60 -11.96
N ASN A 398 26.39 11.60 -12.65
CA ASN A 398 27.21 11.79 -13.85
C ASN A 398 26.33 11.48 -15.07
N PRO A 399 25.68 12.47 -15.69
CA PRO A 399 24.77 12.21 -16.80
C PRO A 399 25.54 11.57 -17.96
N GLN A 400 25.09 10.39 -18.38
CA GLN A 400 25.66 9.69 -19.53
C GLN A 400 25.10 10.33 -20.81
N MET A 401 25.84 11.31 -21.33
CA MET A 401 25.42 12.13 -22.46
C MET A 401 25.22 11.27 -23.72
N ARG A 402 24.10 11.51 -24.41
CA ARG A 402 23.78 10.90 -25.70
C ARG A 402 24.33 11.77 -26.82
N LYS A 403 24.68 11.14 -27.94
CA LYS A 403 25.03 11.83 -29.18
C LYS A 403 23.75 12.28 -29.89
N GLY A 404 23.80 13.46 -30.47
CA GLY A 404 22.79 14.04 -31.33
C GLY A 404 23.43 15.08 -32.25
N GLU A 405 22.66 15.62 -33.17
CA GLU A 405 23.15 16.63 -34.10
C GLU A 405 23.27 18.00 -33.42
N ALA A 406 24.26 18.79 -33.81
CA ALA A 406 24.33 20.16 -33.33
C ALA A 406 23.14 20.96 -33.88
N TYR A 407 22.58 21.86 -33.09
CA TYR A 407 21.56 22.79 -33.57
C TYR A 407 21.71 24.13 -32.88
N ASN A 408 21.25 25.18 -33.58
CA ASN A 408 20.97 26.48 -32.99
C ASN A 408 19.55 26.88 -33.40
N LYS A 409 18.64 26.98 -32.44
CA LYS A 409 17.24 27.39 -32.65
C LYS A 409 17.03 28.89 -32.40
N GLY A 410 18.12 29.65 -32.25
CA GLY A 410 18.09 31.07 -31.90
C GLY A 410 17.68 31.31 -30.46
N ILE A 411 17.31 32.56 -30.16
CA ILE A 411 16.86 32.98 -28.83
C ILE A 411 15.38 32.64 -28.69
N ARG A 412 15.04 31.83 -27.67
CA ARG A 412 13.64 31.55 -27.35
C ARG A 412 13.01 32.83 -26.80
N LYS A 413 12.00 33.36 -27.50
CA LYS A 413 11.21 34.52 -27.05
C LYS A 413 10.48 34.20 -25.74
N ASP A 414 10.19 35.23 -24.95
CA ASP A 414 9.39 35.11 -23.72
C ASP A 414 8.11 34.33 -23.99
N GLN A 415 7.94 33.23 -23.25
CA GLN A 415 6.70 32.49 -23.18
C GLN A 415 6.28 32.43 -21.72
N LEU A 416 5.22 33.17 -21.39
CA LEU A 416 4.46 32.97 -20.15
C LEU A 416 3.81 31.59 -20.22
N THR A 417 4.47 30.57 -19.68
CA THR A 417 3.86 29.24 -19.54
C THR A 417 3.35 29.12 -18.11
N GLY A 418 2.05 28.95 -17.92
CA GLY A 418 1.45 28.79 -16.58
C GLY A 418 1.87 27.51 -15.84
N SER A 419 2.64 26.62 -16.49
CA SER A 419 3.07 25.32 -15.93
C SER A 419 4.51 25.31 -15.40
N TYR A 420 5.37 26.19 -15.91
CA TYR A 420 6.76 26.32 -15.47
C TYR A 420 7.07 27.82 -15.45
N GLY A 421 7.46 28.34 -14.29
CA GLY A 421 7.58 29.78 -14.01
C GLY A 421 8.44 30.56 -15.01
N ASP A 422 8.40 31.89 -14.92
CA ASP A 422 9.01 32.80 -15.89
C ASP A 422 10.49 32.46 -16.16
N PHE A 423 10.82 32.15 -17.42
CA PHE A 423 12.20 31.93 -17.86
C PHE A 423 12.69 33.14 -18.66
N LYS A 424 13.89 33.62 -18.34
CA LYS A 424 14.56 34.64 -19.15
C LYS A 424 14.87 34.08 -20.55
N PRO A 425 14.85 34.91 -21.60
CA PRO A 425 15.25 34.50 -22.94
C PRO A 425 16.66 33.90 -22.92
N VAL A 426 16.76 32.65 -23.38
CA VAL A 426 18.03 31.93 -23.52
C VAL A 426 18.22 31.49 -24.96
N GLU A 427 19.46 31.57 -25.43
CA GLU A 427 19.85 31.00 -26.73
C GLU A 427 19.75 29.47 -26.66
N VAL A 428 18.94 28.87 -27.52
CA VAL A 428 18.69 27.44 -27.55
C VAL A 428 19.63 26.80 -28.57
N LYS A 429 20.88 26.57 -28.13
CA LYS A 429 21.91 25.87 -28.91
C LYS A 429 22.41 24.61 -28.22
N SER A 430 22.85 23.64 -28.99
CA SER A 430 23.49 22.42 -28.51
C SER A 430 24.61 22.01 -29.46
N ASN A 431 25.78 21.67 -28.90
CA ASN A 431 26.94 21.17 -29.65
C ASN A 431 26.84 19.67 -29.98
N GLY A 432 25.62 19.12 -30.03
CA GLY A 432 25.36 17.71 -30.32
C GLY A 432 25.19 16.82 -29.09
N GLY A 433 25.75 17.17 -27.92
CA GLY A 433 25.49 16.45 -26.68
C GLY A 433 24.04 16.60 -26.20
N ARG A 434 23.39 15.50 -25.81
CA ARG A 434 22.05 15.48 -25.23
C ARG A 434 22.05 14.82 -23.87
N TYR A 435 21.36 15.40 -22.89
CA TYR A 435 21.15 14.75 -21.60
C TYR A 435 20.43 13.41 -21.79
N PRO A 436 20.69 12.43 -20.89
CA PRO A 436 19.98 11.16 -20.89
C PRO A 436 18.47 11.40 -20.70
N ILE A 437 17.67 10.49 -21.25
CA ILE A 437 16.23 10.42 -21.03
C ILE A 437 15.92 9.22 -20.14
N ASP A 438 14.68 9.16 -19.67
CA ASP A 438 14.16 8.08 -18.83
C ASP A 438 13.90 6.78 -19.61
N VAL A 439 14.10 6.74 -20.94
CA VAL A 439 14.06 5.51 -21.74
C VAL A 439 15.44 5.20 -22.30
N ILE A 440 16.03 4.08 -21.87
CA ILE A 440 17.38 3.64 -22.27
C ILE A 440 17.32 2.31 -23.02
N TYR A 441 18.17 2.15 -24.04
CA TYR A 441 18.27 0.91 -24.80
C TYR A 441 19.56 0.17 -24.46
N PHE A 442 19.43 -1.10 -24.06
CA PHE A 442 20.55 -2.03 -23.93
C PHE A 442 20.15 -3.41 -24.45
N LYS A 443 21.10 -4.10 -25.08
CA LYS A 443 20.88 -5.47 -25.54
C LYS A 443 20.76 -6.42 -24.35
N THR A 444 20.02 -7.51 -24.51
CA THR A 444 19.91 -8.57 -23.49
C THR A 444 21.22 -9.35 -23.33
N ALA A 445 21.39 -10.03 -22.20
CA ALA A 445 22.65 -10.68 -21.81
C ALA A 445 23.16 -11.73 -22.81
N GLU A 446 22.29 -12.36 -23.61
CA GLU A 446 22.71 -13.30 -24.67
C GLU A 446 23.59 -12.65 -25.75
N SER A 447 23.55 -11.32 -25.87
CA SER A 447 24.41 -10.59 -26.80
C SER A 447 25.84 -10.38 -26.29
N GLU A 448 26.08 -10.63 -25.01
CA GLU A 448 27.38 -10.45 -24.34
C GLU A 448 28.14 -11.77 -24.18
N GLY A 449 27.58 -12.89 -24.68
CA GLY A 449 28.22 -14.22 -24.65
C GLY A 449 27.41 -15.24 -23.87
N SER A 450 28.10 -16.08 -23.09
CA SER A 450 27.47 -17.14 -22.31
C SER A 450 26.53 -16.60 -21.23
N VAL A 451 25.32 -17.15 -21.19
CA VAL A 451 24.32 -16.87 -20.15
C VAL A 451 24.32 -18.01 -19.14
N TYR A 452 24.40 -17.63 -17.86
CA TYR A 452 24.51 -18.55 -16.74
C TYR A 452 23.25 -18.56 -15.87
N HIS A 453 22.45 -17.50 -15.91
CA HIS A 453 21.20 -17.35 -15.14
C HIS A 453 20.01 -17.02 -16.06
N PRO A 454 18.80 -17.59 -15.86
CA PRO A 454 17.63 -17.33 -16.72
C PRO A 454 17.25 -15.85 -16.87
N ILE A 455 17.42 -15.06 -15.80
CA ILE A 455 17.11 -13.62 -15.78
C ILE A 455 18.36 -12.74 -15.71
N GLN A 456 19.51 -13.25 -16.21
CA GLN A 456 20.77 -12.51 -16.22
C GLN A 456 20.63 -11.12 -16.86
N LYS A 457 20.98 -10.08 -16.10
CA LYS A 457 21.06 -8.70 -16.61
C LYS A 457 22.34 -8.49 -17.43
N PRO A 458 22.31 -7.65 -18.48
CA PRO A 458 23.49 -7.32 -19.26
C PRO A 458 24.47 -6.46 -18.47
N VAL A 459 25.77 -6.75 -18.60
CA VAL A 459 26.87 -6.00 -18.00
C VAL A 459 26.89 -4.56 -18.51
N ALA A 460 26.60 -4.32 -19.79
CA ALA A 460 26.59 -2.97 -20.35
C ALA A 460 25.57 -2.04 -19.66
N LEU A 461 24.41 -2.58 -19.26
CA LEU A 461 23.41 -1.84 -18.48
C LEU A 461 23.95 -1.52 -17.08
N GLY A 462 24.56 -2.49 -16.41
CA GLY A 462 25.18 -2.28 -15.09
C GLY A 462 26.25 -1.20 -15.13
N GLN A 463 27.15 -1.25 -16.13
CA GLN A 463 28.20 -0.25 -16.33
C GLN A 463 27.63 1.16 -16.52
N TYR A 464 26.53 1.30 -17.27
CA TYR A 464 25.85 2.58 -17.44
C TYR A 464 25.30 3.11 -16.12
N LEU A 465 24.60 2.28 -15.34
CA LEU A 465 24.01 2.68 -14.07
C LEU A 465 25.08 3.02 -13.03
N ILE A 466 26.14 2.22 -12.93
CA ILE A 466 27.25 2.47 -11.99
C ILE A 466 27.95 3.78 -12.32
N ARG A 467 28.32 4.03 -13.60
CA ARG A 467 28.90 5.32 -14.01
C ARG A 467 28.00 6.50 -13.68
N THR A 468 26.70 6.32 -13.82
CA THR A 468 25.71 7.38 -13.56
C THR A 468 25.68 7.80 -12.11
N PHE A 469 25.78 6.86 -11.16
CA PHE A 469 25.48 7.12 -9.74
C PHE A 469 26.67 7.02 -8.78
N THR A 470 27.89 6.71 -9.27
CA THR A 470 29.07 6.48 -8.42
C THR A 470 30.34 7.14 -8.98
N LYS A 471 31.40 7.18 -8.18
CA LYS A 471 32.79 7.52 -8.55
C LYS A 471 33.69 6.28 -8.47
N GLN A 472 34.89 6.38 -9.05
CA GLN A 472 35.91 5.34 -8.91
C GLN A 472 36.19 5.07 -7.42
N GLY A 473 36.37 3.79 -7.08
CA GLY A 473 36.59 3.34 -5.70
C GLY A 473 35.35 3.23 -4.81
N ASP A 474 34.19 3.76 -5.24
CA ASP A 474 32.92 3.62 -4.50
C ASP A 474 32.51 2.15 -4.35
N VAL A 475 31.72 1.83 -3.31
CA VAL A 475 31.27 0.46 -3.03
C VAL A 475 29.85 0.23 -3.54
N VAL A 476 29.70 -0.75 -4.44
CA VAL A 476 28.42 -1.20 -5.01
C VAL A 476 27.96 -2.51 -4.35
N LEU A 477 26.77 -2.52 -3.76
CA LEU A 477 26.14 -3.73 -3.22
C LEU A 477 25.15 -4.31 -4.24
N ASP A 478 25.27 -5.60 -4.50
CA ASP A 478 24.25 -6.42 -5.16
C ASP A 478 23.90 -7.59 -4.23
N ASN A 479 22.76 -7.48 -3.53
CA ASN A 479 22.39 -8.42 -2.47
C ASN A 479 21.64 -9.66 -2.98
N THR A 480 21.38 -9.77 -4.29
CA THR A 480 20.86 -10.97 -4.94
C THR A 480 21.55 -11.15 -6.29
N CYS A 481 22.88 -11.29 -6.26
CA CYS A 481 23.70 -11.07 -7.44
C CYS A 481 23.57 -12.14 -8.52
N GLY A 482 23.01 -13.32 -8.22
CA GLY A 482 22.78 -14.39 -9.18
C GLY A 482 24.08 -14.80 -9.88
N SER A 483 24.18 -14.52 -11.19
CA SER A 483 25.40 -14.78 -11.97
C SER A 483 26.46 -13.68 -11.88
N GLY A 484 26.21 -12.56 -11.19
CA GLY A 484 27.20 -11.53 -10.88
C GLY A 484 27.36 -10.43 -11.93
N SER A 485 26.38 -10.18 -12.80
CA SER A 485 26.51 -9.18 -13.87
C SER A 485 26.79 -7.75 -13.36
N PHE A 486 26.14 -7.32 -12.28
CA PHE A 486 26.39 -5.99 -11.71
C PHE A 486 27.72 -5.92 -10.94
N LEU A 487 28.19 -7.04 -10.38
CA LEU A 487 29.53 -7.13 -9.77
C LEU A 487 30.63 -7.02 -10.83
N VAL A 488 30.47 -7.72 -11.95
CA VAL A 488 31.35 -7.60 -13.13
C VAL A 488 31.36 -6.16 -13.64
N SER A 489 30.17 -5.52 -13.68
CA SER A 489 30.05 -4.11 -14.07
C SER A 489 30.82 -3.19 -13.12
N ALA A 490 30.76 -3.43 -11.81
CA ALA A 490 31.50 -2.65 -10.82
C ALA A 490 33.02 -2.77 -11.04
N VAL A 491 33.52 -4.00 -11.27
CA VAL A 491 34.95 -4.22 -11.58
C VAL A 491 35.38 -3.47 -12.84
N LEU A 492 34.62 -3.58 -13.93
CA LEU A 492 34.97 -2.94 -15.20
C LEU A 492 34.92 -1.41 -15.13
N GLU A 493 34.12 -0.88 -14.20
CA GLU A 493 34.04 0.55 -13.92
C GLU A 493 34.96 0.97 -12.77
N ASP A 494 35.90 0.16 -12.29
CA ASP A 494 36.82 0.53 -11.21
C ASP A 494 36.10 0.92 -9.89
N ARG A 495 35.05 0.16 -9.54
CA ARG A 495 34.33 0.25 -8.27
C ARG A 495 34.58 -0.99 -7.43
N ASN A 496 34.57 -0.80 -6.12
CA ASN A 496 34.52 -1.89 -5.17
C ASN A 496 33.12 -2.50 -5.16
N PHE A 497 32.98 -3.76 -4.76
CA PHE A 497 31.68 -4.41 -4.71
C PHE A 497 31.47 -5.29 -3.49
N ILE A 498 30.22 -5.59 -3.16
CA ILE A 498 29.82 -6.69 -2.27
C ILE A 498 28.71 -7.44 -2.98
N GLY A 499 28.92 -8.74 -3.22
CA GLY A 499 27.91 -9.63 -3.78
C GLY A 499 27.33 -10.51 -2.69
N ILE A 500 26.01 -10.75 -2.72
CA ILE A 500 25.37 -11.77 -1.87
C ILE A 500 24.50 -12.66 -2.75
N GLU A 501 24.65 -13.96 -2.59
CA GLU A 501 23.85 -14.95 -3.30
C GLU A 501 23.58 -16.12 -2.35
N LYS A 502 22.33 -16.58 -2.30
CA LYS A 502 21.92 -17.66 -1.39
C LYS A 502 22.43 -19.02 -1.89
N ASN A 503 22.56 -19.17 -3.22
CA ASN A 503 23.05 -20.37 -3.89
C ASN A 503 22.23 -21.65 -3.55
N SER A 504 20.96 -21.48 -3.14
CA SER A 504 19.99 -22.55 -2.92
C SER A 504 19.06 -22.67 -4.14
N ASP A 505 18.59 -23.88 -4.48
CA ASP A 505 17.71 -24.17 -5.64
C ASP A 505 18.37 -24.10 -7.03
N VAL A 506 19.57 -24.68 -7.09
CA VAL A 506 20.50 -24.70 -8.24
C VAL A 506 20.04 -25.54 -9.46
N HIS A 507 18.81 -26.02 -9.49
CA HIS A 507 18.42 -27.16 -10.33
C HIS A 507 17.91 -26.83 -11.75
N LEU A 508 17.87 -25.57 -12.19
CA LEU A 508 17.00 -25.21 -13.32
C LEU A 508 17.62 -24.47 -14.50
N PHE A 509 18.95 -24.48 -14.69
CA PHE A 509 19.52 -24.02 -15.96
C PHE A 509 20.15 -25.18 -16.74
N LYS A 510 19.47 -25.60 -17.81
CA LYS A 510 19.91 -26.68 -18.74
C LYS A 510 20.18 -28.04 -18.06
N ASN A 511 19.41 -28.39 -17.03
CA ASN A 511 19.50 -29.68 -16.29
C ASN A 511 20.88 -29.97 -15.66
N LYS A 512 21.67 -28.93 -15.36
CA LYS A 512 22.96 -29.06 -14.67
C LYS A 512 22.93 -28.28 -13.36
N LYS A 513 23.58 -28.80 -12.33
CA LYS A 513 23.81 -28.09 -11.07
C LYS A 513 24.79 -26.94 -11.34
N ILE A 514 24.37 -25.71 -11.07
CA ILE A 514 25.12 -24.48 -11.37
C ILE A 514 25.54 -23.73 -10.10
N ASP A 515 26.78 -23.85 -9.65
CA ASP A 515 27.24 -23.03 -8.52
C ASP A 515 27.36 -21.54 -8.91
N TYR A 516 26.41 -20.72 -8.48
CA TYR A 516 26.36 -19.30 -8.83
C TYR A 516 27.47 -18.50 -8.15
N ILE A 517 27.93 -18.91 -6.97
CA ILE A 517 29.06 -18.29 -6.29
C ILE A 517 30.31 -18.47 -7.15
N LYS A 518 30.59 -19.72 -7.55
CA LYS A 518 31.73 -20.03 -8.42
C LYS A 518 31.67 -19.28 -9.75
N ILE A 519 30.50 -19.20 -10.38
CA ILE A 519 30.33 -18.45 -11.63
C ILE A 519 30.57 -16.96 -11.45
N CYS A 520 30.05 -16.37 -10.37
CA CYS A 520 30.34 -14.97 -10.07
C CYS A 520 31.84 -14.74 -9.95
N GLU A 521 32.53 -15.57 -9.16
CA GLU A 521 33.98 -15.47 -8.94
C GLU A 521 34.77 -15.61 -10.24
N GLU A 522 34.45 -16.59 -11.08
CA GLU A 522 35.08 -16.78 -12.39
C GLU A 522 34.89 -15.55 -13.29
N ARG A 523 33.66 -15.04 -13.39
CA ARG A 523 33.34 -13.87 -14.21
C ARG A 523 34.04 -12.60 -13.70
N ILE A 524 34.07 -12.39 -12.38
CA ILE A 524 34.77 -11.29 -11.72
C ILE A 524 36.28 -11.37 -12.00
N ASN A 525 36.88 -12.56 -11.86
CA ASN A 525 38.31 -12.75 -12.11
C ASN A 525 38.67 -12.52 -13.58
N ASN A 526 37.80 -12.93 -14.51
CA ASN A 526 37.98 -12.62 -15.92
C ASN A 526 37.87 -11.11 -16.19
N ALA A 527 36.90 -10.43 -15.58
CA ALA A 527 36.77 -8.97 -15.69
C ALA A 527 37.99 -8.22 -15.15
N ARG A 528 38.59 -8.69 -14.04
CA ARG A 528 39.83 -8.13 -13.49
C ARG A 528 41.02 -8.28 -14.45
N LYS A 529 41.09 -9.37 -15.21
CA LYS A 529 42.16 -9.60 -16.20
C LYS A 529 42.01 -8.70 -17.43
N THR A 530 40.78 -8.38 -17.82
CA THR A 530 40.50 -7.52 -18.99
C THR A 530 40.47 -6.04 -18.63
N PHE A 531 40.27 -5.72 -17.34
CA PHE A 531 40.33 -4.36 -16.83
C PHE A 531 41.71 -3.76 -17.07
N LYS A 532 41.74 -2.68 -17.85
CA LYS A 532 42.91 -1.82 -18.01
C LYS A 532 42.60 -0.54 -17.23
N PRO A 533 43.27 -0.25 -16.10
CA PRO A 533 43.10 1.04 -15.46
C PRO A 533 43.44 2.12 -16.50
N ASN A 534 42.60 3.14 -16.60
CA ASN A 534 42.92 4.32 -17.41
C ASN A 534 44.13 4.98 -16.73
N LEU A 535 45.32 4.76 -17.31
CA LEU A 535 46.57 5.44 -16.95
C LEU A 535 46.49 6.93 -17.32
#